data_AF-A0A511JML4-F1
#
_entry.id   AF-A0A511JML4-F1
#
_cell.length_a   1.000
_cell.length_b   1.000
_cell.length_c   1.000
_cell.angle_alpha   90.00
_cell.angle_beta   90.00
_cell.angle_gamma   90.00
#
_symmetry.space_group_name_H-M   'P 1'
#
loop_
_entity.id
_entity.type
_entity.pdbx_description
1 polymer ?
#
loop_
_entity_poly.entity_id
_entity_poly.type
_entity_poly.pdbx_seq_one_letter_code
_entity_poly.pdbx_strand_id
1 'polypeptide(L)'
;MSADENPAGHRDHARPARVAVRALAAAVTVLTLAACGLRVETPPPVEPSPDAVEQVRARTVADSLALSAAASAAALLPDGAVEPVAPVLADVTGFSDQHADQLGGVYVSGLPAPSGSTTATSAPPTPSVADVLDELAAATRTALTDADAVTDGPLARLVASVATSRGELATRLAQATGAELPSLVPDGTTAPTAPTPTADSTAPEADALSATEVGVLALVHDEAGYGFEVIAAKSSAERRATASATAAAHRARSEDWAAAAGIDGSAQDPRRASYTLPAGLDDPAVATALGRTLETAVADAYANAVAQAGAGNRTALVEGLRRATVDAAVWGATPVPFPGLPERAQQPTG
;
A
#
# COMPACT_ATOMS: atom_id res chain seq x y z
N MET A 1 -40.51 -104.55 45.71
CA MET A 1 -40.26 -103.41 46.61
C MET A 1 -39.25 -102.50 45.95
N SER A 2 -39.52 -101.20 46.02
CA SER A 2 -38.76 -100.04 45.47
C SER A 2 -38.92 -99.83 43.95
N ALA A 3 -39.87 -99.03 43.48
CA ALA A 3 -39.95 -97.55 43.49
C ALA A 3 -38.86 -96.90 42.61
N ASP A 4 -39.23 -96.32 41.46
CA ASP A 4 -39.47 -94.88 41.37
C ASP A 4 -40.06 -94.45 40.01
N GLU A 5 -41.03 -93.53 40.07
CA GLU A 5 -41.60 -92.77 38.95
C GLU A 5 -40.61 -91.68 38.48
N ASN A 6 -40.60 -91.35 37.18
CA ASN A 6 -40.18 -90.01 36.74
C ASN A 6 -40.88 -89.61 35.43
N PRO A 7 -41.43 -88.38 35.30
CA PRO A 7 -42.33 -88.00 34.23
C PRO A 7 -41.65 -87.24 33.08
N ALA A 8 -42.40 -87.09 31.99
CA ALA A 8 -42.08 -86.25 30.84
C ALA A 8 -42.05 -84.75 31.20
N GLY A 9 -41.18 -83.98 30.54
CA GLY A 9 -41.18 -82.51 30.61
C GLY A 9 -40.34 -81.86 29.51
N HIS A 10 -41.01 -81.27 28.53
CA HIS A 10 -40.49 -80.32 27.53
C HIS A 10 -39.61 -79.21 28.12
N ARG A 11 -38.65 -78.70 27.32
CA ARG A 11 -38.38 -77.25 27.18
C ARG A 11 -37.33 -76.89 26.11
N ASP A 12 -37.81 -76.13 25.13
CA ASP A 12 -37.28 -74.85 24.62
C ASP A 12 -35.91 -74.78 23.92
N HIS A 13 -35.94 -74.98 22.60
CA HIS A 13 -35.00 -74.39 21.66
C HIS A 13 -35.31 -72.90 21.44
N ALA A 14 -34.75 -72.01 22.26
CA ALA A 14 -34.79 -70.58 21.95
C ALA A 14 -33.61 -69.84 22.56
N ARG A 15 -32.43 -69.85 21.91
CA ARG A 15 -31.30 -68.99 22.34
C ARG A 15 -30.13 -68.65 21.38
N PRO A 16 -30.15 -68.80 20.03
CA PRO A 16 -29.05 -68.24 19.22
C PRO A 16 -29.33 -66.83 18.65
N ALA A 17 -30.59 -66.39 18.55
CA ALA A 17 -30.93 -65.18 17.78
C ALA A 17 -30.51 -63.85 18.45
N ARG A 18 -30.50 -63.76 19.78
CA ARG A 18 -30.23 -62.48 20.50
C ARG A 18 -28.75 -62.09 20.53
N VAL A 19 -27.84 -63.05 20.42
CA VAL A 19 -26.38 -62.78 20.36
C VAL A 19 -25.98 -62.35 18.95
N ALA A 20 -26.55 -62.97 17.92
CA ALA A 20 -26.34 -62.58 16.53
C ALA A 20 -26.82 -61.15 16.23
N VAL A 21 -27.99 -60.74 16.76
CA VAL A 21 -28.53 -59.38 16.58
C VAL A 21 -27.68 -58.32 17.28
N ARG A 22 -27.12 -58.61 18.46
CA ARG A 22 -26.22 -57.67 19.17
C ARG A 22 -24.86 -57.54 18.50
N ALA A 23 -24.31 -58.63 17.97
CA ALA A 23 -23.07 -58.60 17.21
C ALA A 23 -23.25 -57.85 15.88
N LEU A 24 -24.39 -58.03 15.20
CA LEU A 24 -24.72 -57.30 13.98
C LEU A 24 -24.94 -55.81 14.26
N ALA A 25 -25.63 -55.45 15.34
CA ALA A 25 -25.82 -54.05 15.74
C ALA A 25 -24.48 -53.37 16.09
N ALA A 26 -23.59 -54.04 16.83
CA ALA A 26 -22.26 -53.52 17.13
C ALA A 26 -21.41 -53.36 15.85
N ALA A 27 -21.42 -54.35 14.95
CA ALA A 27 -20.72 -54.26 13.67
C ALA A 27 -21.26 -53.15 12.77
N VAL A 28 -22.58 -52.95 12.72
CA VAL A 28 -23.21 -51.85 11.99
C VAL A 28 -22.84 -50.50 12.61
N THR A 29 -22.82 -50.38 13.95
CA THR A 29 -22.42 -49.13 14.63
C THR A 29 -20.95 -48.78 14.38
N VAL A 30 -20.06 -49.79 14.41
CA VAL A 30 -18.64 -49.62 14.07
C VAL A 30 -18.47 -49.26 12.59
N LEU A 31 -19.22 -49.88 11.68
CA LEU A 31 -19.20 -49.50 10.25
C LEU A 31 -19.74 -48.08 10.02
N THR A 32 -20.78 -47.64 10.74
CA THR A 32 -21.33 -46.28 10.59
C THR A 32 -20.42 -45.21 11.18
N LEU A 33 -19.66 -45.53 12.23
CA LEU A 33 -18.64 -44.63 12.78
C LEU A 33 -17.37 -44.59 11.92
N ALA A 34 -17.03 -45.70 11.25
CA ALA A 34 -15.96 -45.75 10.25
C ALA A 34 -16.35 -45.13 8.89
N ALA A 35 -17.66 -44.94 8.63
CA ALA A 35 -18.19 -44.28 7.44
C ALA A 35 -18.24 -42.75 7.55
N CYS A 36 -17.96 -42.17 8.73
CA CYS A 36 -17.54 -40.78 8.85
C CYS A 36 -16.11 -40.68 8.30
N GLY A 37 -16.00 -40.58 6.97
CA GLY A 37 -14.78 -40.61 6.19
C GLY A 37 -13.71 -39.60 6.59
N LEU A 38 -12.96 -39.92 7.65
CA LEU A 38 -11.57 -39.52 7.79
C LEU A 38 -10.80 -40.19 6.66
N ARG A 39 -10.64 -39.49 5.54
CA ARG A 39 -9.64 -39.83 4.53
C ARG A 39 -8.27 -39.66 5.17
N VAL A 40 -7.76 -40.75 5.76
CA VAL A 40 -6.39 -40.87 6.28
C VAL A 40 -5.35 -40.73 5.15
N GLU A 41 -5.80 -40.82 3.90
CA GLU A 41 -4.98 -40.74 2.67
C GLU A 41 -4.86 -39.33 2.09
N THR A 42 -5.49 -38.30 2.66
CA THR A 42 -5.23 -36.92 2.22
C THR A 42 -4.03 -36.39 3.00
N PRO A 43 -2.92 -36.00 2.32
CA PRO A 43 -1.83 -35.31 3.00
C PRO A 43 -2.38 -34.13 3.81
N PRO A 44 -1.77 -33.81 4.96
CA PRO A 44 -2.19 -32.62 5.71
C PRO A 44 -2.18 -31.41 4.76
N PRO A 45 -3.17 -30.50 4.87
CA PRO A 45 -3.18 -29.29 4.08
C PRO A 45 -1.83 -28.58 4.21
N VAL A 46 -1.19 -28.34 3.07
CA VAL A 46 0.06 -27.57 3.01
C VAL A 46 -0.28 -26.11 2.80
N GLU A 47 0.52 -25.24 3.41
CA GLU A 47 0.40 -23.81 3.20
C GLU A 47 0.68 -23.48 1.73
N PRO A 48 -0.20 -22.72 1.04
CA PRO A 48 0.08 -22.28 -0.32
C PRO A 48 1.30 -21.37 -0.33
N SER A 49 2.20 -21.56 -1.30
CA SER A 49 3.33 -20.65 -1.50
C SER A 49 2.82 -19.30 -2.02
N PRO A 50 3.20 -18.17 -1.41
CA PRO A 50 2.83 -16.83 -1.89
C PRO A 50 3.28 -16.59 -3.33
N ASP A 51 2.38 -16.10 -4.17
CA ASP A 51 2.72 -15.63 -5.51
C ASP A 51 3.48 -14.28 -5.45
N ALA A 52 3.90 -13.75 -6.61
CA ALA A 52 4.69 -12.52 -6.66
C ALA A 52 3.94 -11.30 -6.10
N VAL A 53 2.62 -11.22 -6.30
CA VAL A 53 1.78 -10.12 -5.80
C VAL A 53 1.68 -10.21 -4.27
N GLU A 54 1.46 -11.42 -3.75
CA GLU A 54 1.40 -11.67 -2.31
C GLU A 54 2.75 -11.47 -1.64
N GLN A 55 3.87 -11.76 -2.31
CA GLN A 55 5.21 -11.45 -1.79
C GLN A 55 5.44 -9.94 -1.62
N VAL A 56 5.00 -9.13 -2.59
CA VAL A 56 5.07 -7.65 -2.48
C VAL A 56 4.19 -7.16 -1.33
N ARG A 57 2.96 -7.67 -1.23
CA ARG A 57 2.04 -7.32 -0.13
C ARG A 57 2.63 -7.67 1.23
N ALA A 58 3.06 -8.93 1.41
CA ALA A 58 3.61 -9.43 2.67
C ALA A 58 4.89 -8.69 3.08
N ARG A 59 5.77 -8.37 2.12
CA ARG A 59 6.96 -7.55 2.39
C ARG A 59 6.60 -6.14 2.83
N THR A 60 5.67 -5.49 2.12
CA THR A 60 5.27 -4.12 2.47
C THR A 60 4.60 -4.07 3.85
N VAL A 61 3.83 -5.09 4.23
CA VAL A 61 3.29 -5.27 5.59
C VAL A 61 4.42 -5.45 6.61
N ALA A 62 5.37 -6.35 6.34
CA ALA A 62 6.48 -6.61 7.25
C ALA A 62 7.30 -5.34 7.52
N ASP A 63 7.63 -4.58 6.47
CA ASP A 63 8.32 -3.29 6.58
C ASP A 63 7.51 -2.28 7.42
N SER A 64 6.19 -2.26 7.26
CA SER A 64 5.33 -1.34 8.03
C SER A 64 5.31 -1.70 9.52
N LEU A 65 5.19 -2.99 9.85
CA LEU A 65 5.20 -3.44 11.24
C LEU A 65 6.57 -3.25 11.89
N ALA A 66 7.65 -3.46 11.14
CA ALA A 66 9.01 -3.22 11.60
C ALA A 66 9.24 -1.73 11.91
N LEU A 67 8.84 -0.83 10.99
CA LEU A 67 8.88 0.62 11.19
C LEU A 67 8.05 1.08 12.39
N SER A 68 6.83 0.57 12.55
CA SER A 68 5.96 0.90 13.69
C SER A 68 6.61 0.50 15.02
N ALA A 69 7.15 -0.73 15.09
CA ALA A 69 7.84 -1.22 16.27
C ALA A 69 9.14 -0.42 16.55
N ALA A 70 9.91 -0.12 15.51
CA ALA A 70 11.16 0.61 15.63
C ALA A 70 10.94 2.06 16.10
N ALA A 71 9.99 2.78 15.50
CA ALA A 71 9.63 4.13 15.89
C ALA A 71 9.08 4.18 17.33
N SER A 72 8.22 3.23 17.70
CA SER A 72 7.69 3.13 19.06
C SER A 72 8.78 2.89 20.10
N ALA A 73 9.77 2.06 19.78
CA ALA A 73 10.91 1.80 20.65
C ALA A 73 11.87 3.01 20.73
N ALA A 74 12.16 3.66 19.60
CA ALA A 74 13.01 4.85 19.54
C ALA A 74 12.39 6.02 20.31
N ALA A 75 11.06 6.17 20.31
CA ALA A 75 10.35 7.22 21.04
C ALA A 75 10.50 7.11 22.57
N LEU A 76 10.86 5.94 23.09
CA LEU A 76 11.14 5.73 24.52
C LEU A 76 12.58 6.11 24.91
N LEU A 77 13.45 6.36 23.94
CA LEU A 77 14.83 6.79 24.18
C LEU A 77 14.88 8.31 24.41
N PRO A 78 15.88 8.82 25.16
CA PRO A 78 16.00 10.25 25.44
C PRO A 78 15.99 11.13 24.18
N ASP A 79 16.67 10.70 23.12
CA ASP A 79 16.78 11.46 21.87
C ASP A 79 15.52 11.36 20.99
N GLY A 80 14.67 10.35 21.22
CA GLY A 80 13.39 10.20 20.51
C GLY A 80 12.24 10.91 21.20
N ALA A 81 12.33 11.15 22.51
CA ALA A 81 11.29 11.78 23.32
C ALA A 81 11.31 13.32 23.28
N VAL A 82 12.28 13.92 22.57
CA VAL A 82 12.44 15.38 22.51
C VAL A 82 11.75 15.98 21.28
N GLU A 83 11.36 17.24 21.40
CA GLU A 83 10.94 18.04 20.24
C GLU A 83 12.15 18.43 19.38
N PRO A 84 12.03 18.45 18.04
CA PRO A 84 10.83 18.14 17.23
C PRO A 84 10.72 16.66 16.78
N VAL A 85 11.49 15.73 17.38
CA VAL A 85 11.59 14.33 16.95
C VAL A 85 10.36 13.50 17.34
N ALA A 86 9.88 13.66 18.58
CA ALA A 86 8.76 12.90 19.13
C ALA A 86 7.49 12.88 18.24
N PRO A 87 6.98 14.02 17.73
CA PRO A 87 5.80 13.99 16.84
C PRO A 87 6.07 13.30 15.50
N VAL A 88 7.30 13.35 14.98
CA VAL A 88 7.63 12.64 13.74
C VAL A 88 7.64 11.13 13.96
N LEU A 89 8.20 10.65 15.08
CA LEU A 89 8.14 9.23 15.43
C LEU A 89 6.71 8.74 15.66
N ALA A 90 5.85 9.57 16.26
CA ALA A 90 4.43 9.27 16.41
C ALA A 90 3.72 9.13 15.05
N ASP A 91 4.02 10.00 14.09
CA ASP A 91 3.51 9.87 12.72
C ASP A 91 4.06 8.61 12.03
N VAL A 92 5.33 8.25 12.22
CA VAL A 92 5.90 7.01 11.67
C VAL A 92 5.15 5.79 12.20
N THR A 93 4.90 5.70 13.52
CA THR A 93 4.09 4.63 14.11
C THR A 93 2.69 4.63 13.53
N GLY A 94 1.96 5.75 13.63
CA GLY A 94 0.55 5.81 13.24
C GLY A 94 0.30 5.62 11.74
N PHE A 95 1.22 6.06 10.87
CA PHE A 95 1.09 5.84 9.43
C PHE A 95 1.46 4.42 9.05
N SER A 96 2.49 3.85 9.68
CA SER A 96 2.91 2.47 9.39
C SER A 96 1.86 1.45 9.84
N ASP A 97 1.18 1.68 10.98
CA ASP A 97 0.05 0.84 11.40
C ASP A 97 -1.07 0.85 10.34
N GLN A 98 -1.44 2.04 9.85
CA GLN A 98 -2.43 2.17 8.79
C GLN A 98 -1.97 1.53 7.47
N HIS A 99 -0.69 1.63 7.12
CA HIS A 99 -0.14 0.97 5.93
C HIS A 99 -0.31 -0.55 6.02
N ALA A 100 0.03 -1.15 7.16
CA ALA A 100 -0.11 -2.58 7.40
C ALA A 100 -1.59 -3.02 7.30
N ASP A 101 -2.50 -2.28 7.93
CA ASP A 101 -3.95 -2.56 7.90
C ASP A 101 -4.51 -2.51 6.48
N GLN A 102 -4.18 -1.46 5.72
CA GLN A 102 -4.67 -1.27 4.36
C GLN A 102 -4.09 -2.27 3.35
N LEU A 103 -2.98 -2.93 3.70
CA LEU A 103 -2.39 -4.02 2.94
C LEU A 103 -2.97 -5.40 3.32
N GLY A 104 -3.74 -5.50 4.41
CA GLY A 104 -4.40 -6.73 4.87
C GLY A 104 -3.75 -7.41 6.07
N GLY A 105 -2.72 -6.79 6.68
CA GLY A 105 -2.03 -7.32 7.85
C GLY A 105 -1.21 -8.58 7.59
N VAL A 106 -0.78 -9.25 8.66
CA VAL A 106 0.01 -10.49 8.58
C VAL A 106 -0.88 -11.64 8.13
N TYR A 107 -0.42 -12.40 7.14
CA TYR A 107 -1.09 -13.62 6.71
C TYR A 107 -1.15 -14.66 7.84
N VAL A 108 -2.34 -15.14 8.15
CA VAL A 108 -2.59 -16.19 9.14
C VAL A 108 -3.18 -17.40 8.43
N SER A 109 -2.38 -18.45 8.24
CA SER A 109 -2.79 -19.67 7.52
C SER A 109 -3.86 -20.48 8.25
N GLY A 110 -3.98 -20.32 9.58
CA GLY A 110 -4.84 -21.14 10.43
C GLY A 110 -4.36 -22.58 10.60
N LEU A 111 -3.21 -22.94 10.02
CA LEU A 111 -2.57 -24.23 10.20
C LEU A 111 -1.74 -24.25 11.49
N PRO A 112 -1.57 -25.42 12.13
CA PRO A 112 -0.70 -25.54 13.29
C PRO A 112 0.71 -25.10 12.92
N ALA A 113 1.28 -24.17 13.69
CA ALA A 113 2.65 -23.75 13.49
C ALA A 113 3.58 -24.99 13.55
N PRO A 114 4.54 -25.13 12.63
CA PRO A 114 5.54 -26.19 12.74
C PRO A 114 6.20 -26.06 14.11
N SER A 115 6.40 -27.19 14.80
CA SER A 115 7.06 -27.22 16.11
C SER A 115 8.53 -26.80 15.96
N GLY A 116 8.77 -25.50 15.96
CA GLY A 116 10.10 -24.91 15.93
C GLY A 116 10.78 -25.12 17.27
N SER A 117 12.04 -25.56 17.24
CA SER A 117 12.89 -25.56 18.42
C SER A 117 13.24 -24.11 18.77
N THR A 118 12.87 -23.67 19.98
CA THR A 118 13.23 -22.35 20.49
C THR A 118 14.73 -22.31 20.76
N THR A 119 15.50 -21.84 19.77
CA THR A 119 16.86 -21.39 20.04
C THR A 119 16.74 -20.07 20.78
N ALA A 120 17.34 -19.98 21.96
CA ALA A 120 17.38 -18.74 22.73
C ALA A 120 18.22 -17.71 21.95
N THR A 121 17.54 -16.89 21.18
CA THR A 121 18.13 -15.72 20.53
C THR A 121 18.24 -14.61 21.57
N SER A 122 19.44 -14.06 21.72
CA SER A 122 19.68 -12.85 22.54
C SER A 122 18.74 -11.73 22.07
N ALA A 123 18.13 -11.02 23.03
CA ALA A 123 17.23 -9.91 22.71
C ALA A 123 17.94 -8.90 21.80
N PRO A 124 17.33 -8.51 20.66
CA PRO A 124 17.92 -7.52 19.77
C PRO A 124 18.09 -6.17 20.50
N PRO A 125 19.08 -5.35 20.12
CA PRO A 125 19.21 -4.01 20.66
C PRO A 125 17.96 -3.18 20.34
N THR A 126 17.61 -2.26 21.24
CA THR A 126 16.53 -1.29 21.01
C THR A 126 16.93 -0.34 19.88
N PRO A 127 16.11 -0.18 18.83
CA PRO A 127 16.44 0.69 17.70
C PRO A 127 16.50 2.15 18.12
N SER A 128 17.51 2.85 17.61
CA SER A 128 17.70 4.28 17.78
C SER A 128 16.92 5.09 16.73
N VAL A 129 16.86 6.41 16.89
CA VAL A 129 16.25 7.31 15.90
C VAL A 129 16.97 7.23 14.54
N ALA A 130 18.29 7.01 14.54
CA ALA A 130 19.07 6.83 13.32
C ALA A 130 18.70 5.52 12.61
N ASP A 131 18.49 4.43 13.37
CA ASP A 131 18.05 3.15 12.80
C ASP A 131 16.67 3.29 12.14
N VAL A 132 15.74 4.04 12.75
CA VAL A 132 14.42 4.34 12.15
C VAL A 132 14.56 5.13 10.85
N LEU A 133 15.47 6.12 10.79
CA LEU A 133 15.71 6.91 9.58
C LEU A 133 16.28 6.04 8.44
N ASP A 134 17.24 5.17 8.74
CA ASP A 134 17.82 4.24 7.76
C ASP A 134 16.78 3.22 7.27
N GLU A 135 15.95 2.71 8.19
CA GLU A 135 14.87 1.78 7.86
C GLU A 135 13.79 2.44 6.99
N LEU A 136 13.40 3.69 7.27
CA LEU A 136 12.48 4.45 6.42
C LEU A 136 13.03 4.61 4.99
N ALA A 137 14.32 4.92 4.86
CA ALA A 137 14.96 5.08 3.56
C ALA A 137 15.03 3.75 2.79
N ALA A 138 15.39 2.66 3.47
CA ALA A 138 15.41 1.33 2.87
C ALA A 138 14.02 0.86 2.44
N ALA A 139 13.03 0.97 3.33
CA ALA A 139 11.64 0.61 3.06
C ALA A 139 11.01 1.48 1.96
N THR A 140 11.43 2.74 1.83
CA THR A 140 11.06 3.62 0.71
C THR A 140 11.60 3.08 -0.62
N ARG A 141 12.90 2.77 -0.71
CA ARG A 141 13.52 2.25 -1.95
C ARG A 141 12.93 0.91 -2.39
N THR A 142 12.71 0.01 -1.43
CA THR A 142 12.04 -1.28 -1.68
C THR A 142 10.65 -1.06 -2.25
N ALA A 143 9.82 -0.22 -1.60
CA ALA A 143 8.47 0.06 -2.06
C ALA A 143 8.44 0.76 -3.43
N LEU A 144 9.39 1.65 -3.74
CA LEU A 144 9.50 2.25 -5.08
C LEU A 144 9.78 1.21 -6.16
N THR A 145 10.68 0.26 -5.87
CA THR A 145 11.01 -0.84 -6.78
C THR A 145 9.80 -1.76 -6.99
N ASP A 146 9.13 -2.13 -5.90
CA ASP A 146 7.97 -3.03 -5.93
C ASP A 146 6.76 -2.37 -6.64
N ALA A 147 6.53 -1.06 -6.44
CA ALA A 147 5.46 -0.32 -7.13
C ALA A 147 5.64 -0.29 -8.65
N ASP A 148 6.87 -0.19 -9.13
CA ASP A 148 7.17 -0.23 -10.56
C ASP A 148 7.01 -1.65 -11.12
N ALA A 149 7.48 -2.68 -10.40
CA ALA A 149 7.55 -4.05 -10.89
C ALA A 149 6.26 -4.89 -10.75
N VAL A 150 5.40 -4.60 -9.76
CA VAL A 150 4.24 -5.46 -9.46
C VAL A 150 3.19 -5.43 -10.57
N THR A 151 2.66 -6.57 -10.99
CA THR A 151 1.71 -6.62 -12.11
C THR A 151 0.32 -6.09 -11.76
N ASP A 152 -0.06 -6.14 -10.47
CA ASP A 152 -1.35 -5.63 -10.00
C ASP A 152 -1.31 -4.09 -9.87
N GLY A 153 -2.01 -3.40 -10.78
CA GLY A 153 -2.07 -1.93 -10.82
C GLY A 153 -2.60 -1.28 -9.53
N PRO A 154 -3.72 -1.74 -8.95
CA PRO A 154 -4.21 -1.22 -7.68
C PRO A 154 -3.21 -1.37 -6.52
N LEU A 155 -2.50 -2.50 -6.43
CA LEU A 155 -1.43 -2.69 -5.45
C LEU A 155 -0.24 -1.77 -5.74
N ALA A 156 0.18 -1.61 -6.99
CA ALA A 156 1.23 -0.66 -7.36
C ALA A 156 0.91 0.77 -6.90
N ARG A 157 -0.32 1.24 -7.13
CA ARG A 157 -0.77 2.56 -6.66
C ARG A 157 -0.74 2.67 -5.13
N LEU A 158 -1.16 1.63 -4.41
CA LEU A 158 -1.07 1.60 -2.95
C LEU A 158 0.38 1.65 -2.46
N VAL A 159 1.25 0.81 -3.01
CA VAL A 159 2.67 0.74 -2.62
C VAL A 159 3.41 2.04 -2.97
N ALA A 160 3.09 2.68 -4.10
CA ALA A 160 3.63 4.01 -4.45
C ALA A 160 3.21 5.10 -3.46
N SER A 161 1.96 5.08 -3.00
CA SER A 161 1.46 5.98 -1.96
C SER A 161 2.19 5.77 -0.64
N VAL A 162 2.36 4.51 -0.22
CA VAL A 162 3.15 4.14 0.98
C VAL A 162 4.61 4.60 0.85
N ALA A 163 5.25 4.37 -0.30
CA ALA A 163 6.62 4.82 -0.55
C ALA A 163 6.76 6.35 -0.48
N THR A 164 5.75 7.08 -0.95
CA THR A 164 5.70 8.54 -0.90
C THR A 164 5.59 9.04 0.53
N SER A 165 4.68 8.45 1.32
CA SER A 165 4.50 8.76 2.74
C SER A 165 5.78 8.47 3.55
N ARG A 166 6.41 7.30 3.35
CA ARG A 166 7.68 6.93 4.02
C ARG A 166 8.83 7.88 3.65
N GLY A 167 8.94 8.28 2.38
CA GLY A 167 9.97 9.23 1.95
C GLY A 167 9.79 10.62 2.55
N GLU A 168 8.55 11.07 2.72
CA GLU A 168 8.23 12.33 3.41
C GLU A 168 8.60 12.24 4.90
N LEU A 169 8.23 11.15 5.57
CA LEU A 169 8.59 10.89 6.97
C LEU A 169 10.11 10.84 7.18
N ALA A 170 10.85 10.19 6.28
CA ALA A 170 12.32 10.16 6.32
C ALA A 170 12.90 11.59 6.25
N THR A 171 12.38 12.40 5.32
CA THR A 171 12.81 13.81 5.16
C THR A 171 12.52 14.62 6.41
N ARG A 172 11.32 14.45 7.00
CA ARG A 172 10.92 15.15 8.24
C ARG A 172 11.78 14.71 9.42
N LEU A 173 12.09 13.42 9.54
CA LEU A 173 12.91 12.89 10.64
C LEU A 173 14.37 13.35 10.52
N ALA A 174 14.94 13.35 9.32
CA ALA A 174 16.27 13.90 9.06
C ALA A 174 16.33 15.40 9.43
N GLN A 175 15.32 16.18 9.03
CA GLN A 175 15.23 17.60 9.41
C GLN A 175 15.09 17.79 10.93
N ALA A 176 14.27 16.97 11.60
CA ALA A 176 14.03 17.07 13.04
C ALA A 176 15.28 16.74 13.88
N THR A 177 16.10 15.81 13.39
CA THR A 177 17.34 15.37 14.05
C THR A 177 18.58 16.16 13.62
N GLY A 178 18.51 16.88 12.50
CA GLY A 178 19.67 17.50 11.85
C GLY A 178 20.61 16.49 11.19
N ALA A 179 20.17 15.23 11.03
CA ALA A 179 20.93 14.18 10.36
C ALA A 179 20.92 14.34 8.83
N GLU A 180 21.90 13.73 8.16
CA GLU A 180 21.88 13.60 6.71
C GLU A 180 20.78 12.62 6.28
N LEU A 181 19.97 12.99 5.29
CA LEU A 181 18.93 12.13 4.75
C LEU A 181 19.58 11.03 3.88
N PRO A 182 19.40 9.73 4.20
CA PRO A 182 19.88 8.66 3.34
C PRO A 182 19.18 8.69 1.97
N SER A 183 19.83 8.13 0.94
CA SER A 183 19.23 8.09 -0.40
C SER A 183 17.88 7.36 -0.39
N LEU A 184 16.85 8.05 -0.91
CA LEU A 184 15.49 7.51 -1.05
C LEU A 184 15.24 6.91 -2.44
N VAL A 185 16.16 7.08 -3.38
CA VAL A 185 16.00 6.60 -4.77
C VAL A 185 16.66 5.23 -4.89
N PRO A 186 16.04 4.25 -5.59
CA PRO A 186 16.66 2.95 -5.85
C PRO A 186 17.99 3.06 -6.60
N ASP A 187 18.92 2.16 -6.30
CA ASP A 187 20.20 2.10 -7.01
C ASP A 187 19.96 1.71 -8.49
N GLY A 188 20.58 2.44 -9.42
CA GLY A 188 20.45 2.21 -10.86
C GLY A 188 19.36 3.03 -11.57
N THR A 189 18.60 3.87 -10.86
CA THR A 189 17.71 4.85 -11.49
C THR A 189 18.55 5.99 -12.11
N THR A 190 18.77 5.96 -13.42
CA THR A 190 19.26 7.13 -14.16
C THR A 190 18.22 8.26 -14.09
N ALA A 191 18.69 9.51 -13.98
CA ALA A 191 17.83 10.70 -13.89
C ALA A 191 16.69 10.68 -14.92
N PRO A 192 15.46 11.08 -14.55
CA PRO A 192 14.30 11.01 -15.43
C PRO A 192 14.53 11.92 -16.64
N THR A 193 14.73 11.31 -17.81
CA THR A 193 14.49 12.00 -19.07
C THR A 193 12.96 12.07 -19.21
N ALA A 194 12.43 13.22 -19.63
CA ALA A 194 11.02 13.37 -20.00
C ALA A 194 10.57 12.16 -20.84
N PRO A 195 9.29 11.73 -20.75
CA PRO A 195 8.81 10.56 -21.50
C PRO A 195 9.06 10.81 -22.99
N THR A 196 10.17 10.29 -23.47
CA THR A 196 10.53 10.32 -24.88
C THR A 196 9.88 9.07 -25.43
N PRO A 197 8.96 9.16 -26.39
CA PRO A 197 8.48 7.97 -27.07
C PRO A 197 9.68 7.38 -27.80
N THR A 198 10.31 6.39 -27.19
CA THR A 198 11.23 5.52 -27.90
C THR A 198 10.36 4.73 -28.84
N ALA A 199 10.35 5.14 -30.12
CA ALA A 199 9.65 4.46 -31.20
C ALA A 199 10.24 3.07 -31.54
N ASP A 200 10.98 2.46 -30.60
CA ASP A 200 11.75 1.24 -30.79
C ASP A 200 11.71 0.30 -29.57
N SER A 201 10.63 0.35 -28.78
CA SER A 201 10.35 -0.68 -27.78
C SER A 201 9.33 -1.69 -28.34
N THR A 202 9.79 -2.91 -28.56
CA THR A 202 8.95 -4.08 -28.94
C THR A 202 8.07 -4.58 -27.78
N ALA A 203 7.78 -3.73 -26.79
CA ALA A 203 6.84 -4.04 -25.73
C ALA A 203 5.41 -3.98 -26.31
N PRO A 204 4.50 -4.88 -25.92
CA PRO A 204 3.13 -4.82 -26.39
C PRO A 204 2.49 -3.48 -26.01
N GLU A 205 1.79 -2.84 -26.96
CA GLU A 205 1.04 -1.57 -26.77
C GLU A 205 0.06 -1.59 -25.58
N ALA A 206 -0.24 -2.76 -25.02
CA ALA A 206 -1.17 -2.97 -23.91
C ALA A 206 -0.68 -2.44 -22.55
N ASP A 207 0.61 -2.20 -22.37
CA ASP A 207 1.20 -1.83 -21.06
C ASP A 207 1.50 -0.31 -20.91
N ALA A 208 1.18 0.49 -21.94
CA ALA A 208 1.35 1.94 -21.94
C ALA A 208 0.01 2.65 -21.63
N LEU A 209 0.09 3.81 -20.97
CA LEU A 209 -1.09 4.66 -20.74
C LEU A 209 -1.73 5.07 -22.07
N SER A 210 -3.06 5.05 -22.13
CA SER A 210 -3.82 5.57 -23.26
C SER A 210 -3.71 7.11 -23.35
N ALA A 211 -3.95 7.66 -24.54
CA ALA A 211 -3.98 9.12 -24.75
C ALA A 211 -4.98 9.83 -23.82
N THR A 212 -6.11 9.18 -23.50
CA THR A 212 -7.09 9.70 -22.54
C THR A 212 -6.52 9.79 -21.13
N GLU A 213 -5.81 8.76 -20.67
CA GLU A 213 -5.20 8.72 -19.33
C GLU A 213 -4.06 9.73 -19.21
N VAL A 214 -3.20 9.85 -20.23
CA VAL A 214 -2.18 10.90 -20.27
C VAL A 214 -2.81 12.29 -20.35
N GLY A 215 -3.93 12.43 -21.07
CA GLY A 215 -4.69 13.67 -21.14
C GLY A 215 -5.18 14.18 -19.78
N VAL A 216 -5.44 13.28 -18.82
CA VAL A 216 -5.77 13.69 -17.43
C VAL A 216 -4.58 14.41 -16.78
N LEU A 217 -3.34 13.94 -16.98
CA LEU A 217 -2.14 14.60 -16.47
C LEU A 217 -1.92 15.96 -17.14
N ALA A 218 -2.14 16.06 -18.45
CA ALA A 218 -2.09 17.34 -19.16
C ALA A 218 -3.12 18.33 -18.59
N LEU A 219 -4.36 17.89 -18.39
CA LEU A 219 -5.45 18.70 -17.86
C LEU A 219 -5.15 19.24 -16.45
N VAL A 220 -4.76 18.37 -15.52
CA VAL A 220 -4.56 18.77 -14.12
C VAL A 220 -3.37 19.71 -13.98
N HIS A 221 -2.32 19.53 -14.78
CA HIS A 221 -1.21 20.48 -14.83
C HIS A 221 -1.64 21.82 -15.46
N ASP A 222 -2.48 21.82 -16.49
CA ASP A 222 -2.98 23.07 -17.07
C ASP A 222 -3.83 23.87 -16.08
N GLU A 223 -4.72 23.18 -15.35
CA GLU A 223 -5.56 23.76 -14.31
C GLU A 223 -4.72 24.34 -13.16
N ALA A 224 -3.71 23.60 -12.70
CA ALA A 224 -2.76 24.10 -11.70
C ALA A 224 -1.98 25.33 -12.20
N GLY A 225 -1.49 25.30 -13.44
CA GLY A 225 -0.82 26.43 -14.07
C GLY A 225 -1.69 27.69 -14.09
N TYR A 226 -2.94 27.55 -14.53
CA TYR A 226 -3.92 28.63 -14.52
C TYR A 226 -4.21 29.15 -13.10
N GLY A 227 -4.40 28.25 -12.12
CA GLY A 227 -4.64 28.63 -10.73
C GLY A 227 -3.47 29.42 -10.13
N PHE A 228 -2.23 29.00 -10.39
CA PHE A 228 -1.04 29.69 -9.89
C PHE A 228 -0.76 31.01 -10.61
N GLU A 229 -1.11 31.16 -11.90
CA GLU A 229 -1.11 32.46 -12.58
C GLU A 229 -2.03 33.46 -11.88
N VAL A 230 -3.23 33.03 -11.49
CA VAL A 230 -4.18 33.89 -10.77
C VAL A 230 -3.69 34.20 -9.36
N ILE A 231 -3.14 33.21 -8.63
CA ILE A 231 -2.50 33.44 -7.32
C ILE A 231 -1.37 34.48 -7.45
N ALA A 232 -0.53 34.36 -8.48
CA ALA A 232 0.56 35.30 -8.73
C ALA A 232 0.05 36.72 -9.00
N ALA A 233 -0.97 36.86 -9.84
CA ALA A 233 -1.60 38.14 -10.16
C ALA A 233 -2.19 38.84 -8.92
N LYS A 234 -2.64 38.05 -7.94
CA LYS A 234 -3.30 38.50 -6.71
C LYS A 234 -2.36 38.66 -5.50
N SER A 235 -1.12 38.20 -5.60
CA SER A 235 -0.16 38.15 -4.49
C SER A 235 0.76 39.38 -4.39
N SER A 236 1.44 39.55 -3.25
CA SER A 236 2.56 40.49 -3.06
C SER A 236 3.78 40.12 -3.92
N ALA A 237 4.80 40.98 -4.00
CA ALA A 237 5.93 40.80 -4.90
C ALA A 237 6.69 39.47 -4.69
N GLU A 238 6.98 39.11 -3.44
CA GLU A 238 7.74 37.89 -3.11
C GLU A 238 6.92 36.64 -3.45
N ARG A 239 5.66 36.56 -3.01
CA ARG A 239 4.78 35.42 -3.27
C ARG A 239 4.41 35.31 -4.76
N ARG A 240 4.32 36.43 -5.47
CA ARG A 240 4.10 36.46 -6.91
C ARG A 240 5.20 35.76 -7.68
N ALA A 241 6.47 35.96 -7.32
CA ALA A 241 7.59 35.31 -8.00
C ALA A 241 7.52 33.79 -7.88
N THR A 242 7.32 33.27 -6.66
CA THR A 242 7.14 31.84 -6.41
C THR A 242 5.96 31.28 -7.19
N ALA A 243 4.77 31.90 -7.07
CA ALA A 243 3.57 31.43 -7.76
C ALA A 243 3.72 31.48 -9.30
N SER A 244 4.40 32.49 -9.85
CA SER A 244 4.67 32.57 -11.30
C SER A 244 5.59 31.45 -11.78
N ALA A 245 6.63 31.12 -11.00
CA ALA A 245 7.54 30.03 -11.32
C ALA A 245 6.83 28.67 -11.23
N THR A 246 6.01 28.46 -10.20
CA THR A 246 5.16 27.27 -10.09
C THR A 246 4.23 27.17 -11.29
N ALA A 247 3.51 28.25 -11.64
CA ALA A 247 2.62 28.25 -12.79
C ALA A 247 3.33 27.85 -14.09
N ALA A 248 4.49 28.44 -14.38
CA ALA A 248 5.28 28.11 -15.56
C ALA A 248 5.71 26.64 -15.60
N ALA A 249 6.11 26.08 -14.45
CA ALA A 249 6.47 24.66 -14.36
C ALA A 249 5.28 23.73 -14.62
N HIS A 250 4.07 24.09 -14.16
CA HIS A 250 2.87 23.33 -14.46
C HIS A 250 2.45 23.45 -15.94
N ARG A 251 2.53 24.64 -16.54
CA ARG A 251 2.26 24.82 -17.98
C ARG A 251 3.20 23.98 -18.84
N ALA A 252 4.50 24.00 -18.55
CA ALA A 252 5.48 23.18 -19.27
C ALA A 252 5.17 21.67 -19.15
N ARG A 253 4.88 21.18 -17.94
CA ARG A 253 4.48 19.76 -17.75
C ARG A 253 3.18 19.41 -18.46
N SER A 254 2.22 20.33 -18.51
CA SER A 254 0.98 20.13 -19.26
C SER A 254 1.23 19.96 -20.75
N GLU A 255 2.07 20.82 -21.33
CA GLU A 255 2.50 20.77 -22.72
C GLU A 255 3.26 19.46 -23.01
N ASP A 256 4.20 19.06 -22.13
CA ASP A 256 4.95 17.82 -22.27
C ASP A 256 4.02 16.60 -22.33
N TRP A 257 3.02 16.52 -21.45
CA TRP A 257 2.05 15.42 -21.45
C TRP A 257 1.13 15.44 -22.67
N ALA A 258 0.64 16.61 -23.09
CA ALA A 258 -0.20 16.74 -24.27
C ALA A 258 0.57 16.34 -25.55
N ALA A 259 1.84 16.74 -25.65
CA ALA A 259 2.72 16.37 -26.75
C ALA A 259 3.04 14.87 -26.73
N ALA A 260 3.36 14.30 -25.57
CA ALA A 260 3.64 12.87 -25.42
C ALA A 260 2.44 11.99 -25.82
N ALA A 261 1.21 12.44 -25.56
CA ALA A 261 -0.01 11.76 -25.97
C ALA A 261 -0.44 12.05 -27.43
N GLY A 262 0.20 13.01 -28.10
CA GLY A 262 -0.20 13.46 -29.43
C GLY A 262 -1.57 14.12 -29.48
N ILE A 263 -2.05 14.67 -28.35
CA ILE A 263 -3.38 15.29 -28.25
C ILE A 263 -3.36 16.81 -28.37
N ASP A 264 -2.18 17.45 -28.33
CA ASP A 264 -2.05 18.92 -28.40
C ASP A 264 -2.76 19.52 -29.62
N GLY A 265 -3.68 20.46 -29.37
CA GLY A 265 -4.46 21.13 -30.41
C GLY A 265 -5.47 20.24 -31.15
N SER A 266 -5.63 18.99 -30.72
CA SER A 266 -6.60 18.05 -31.29
C SER A 266 -7.97 18.17 -30.60
N ALA A 267 -8.99 17.53 -31.18
CA ALA A 267 -10.30 17.40 -30.53
C ALA A 267 -10.28 16.53 -29.26
N GLN A 268 -9.19 15.81 -29.00
CA GLN A 268 -8.99 14.98 -27.81
C GLN A 268 -8.25 15.72 -26.69
N ASP A 269 -7.80 16.96 -26.93
CA ASP A 269 -7.16 17.80 -25.90
C ASP A 269 -8.19 18.21 -24.83
N PRO A 270 -8.04 17.78 -23.57
CA PRO A 270 -8.98 18.11 -22.52
C PRO A 270 -8.76 19.50 -21.91
N ARG A 271 -7.64 20.17 -22.21
CA ARG A 271 -7.26 21.47 -21.63
C ARG A 271 -8.24 22.57 -22.03
N ARG A 272 -8.34 23.61 -21.21
CA ARG A 272 -9.38 24.63 -21.32
C ARG A 272 -8.80 26.03 -21.34
N ALA A 273 -9.49 26.94 -22.01
CA ALA A 273 -9.12 28.36 -22.00
C ALA A 273 -9.27 29.01 -20.61
N SER A 274 -10.11 28.45 -19.74
CA SER A 274 -10.29 28.92 -18.36
C SER A 274 -10.85 27.85 -17.44
N TYR A 275 -10.59 28.03 -16.14
CA TYR A 275 -11.02 27.14 -15.06
C TYR A 275 -11.76 27.93 -13.98
N THR A 276 -12.67 27.26 -13.28
CA THR A 276 -13.40 27.83 -12.14
C THR A 276 -12.48 27.88 -10.93
N LEU A 277 -12.34 29.06 -10.33
CA LEU A 277 -11.53 29.26 -9.13
C LEU A 277 -12.40 29.78 -7.97
N PRO A 278 -11.99 29.58 -6.71
CA PRO A 278 -12.69 30.16 -5.56
C PRO A 278 -12.68 31.69 -5.62
N ALA A 279 -13.74 32.31 -5.09
CA ALA A 279 -13.78 33.75 -4.89
C ALA A 279 -12.83 34.17 -3.75
N GLY A 280 -12.43 35.44 -3.72
CA GLY A 280 -11.65 36.00 -2.59
C GLY A 280 -10.16 35.69 -2.61
N LEU A 281 -9.56 35.43 -3.78
CA LEU A 281 -8.12 35.14 -3.91
C LEU A 281 -7.16 36.29 -3.53
N ASP A 282 -7.70 37.47 -3.23
CA ASP A 282 -6.95 38.56 -2.60
C ASP A 282 -6.62 38.24 -1.11
N ASP A 283 -7.31 37.27 -0.51
CA ASP A 283 -6.99 36.73 0.81
C ASP A 283 -5.87 35.66 0.71
N PRO A 284 -4.71 35.88 1.38
CA PRO A 284 -3.63 34.90 1.47
C PRO A 284 -4.04 33.49 1.89
N ALA A 285 -5.01 33.35 2.79
CA ALA A 285 -5.48 32.06 3.26
C ALA A 285 -6.22 31.30 2.16
N VAL A 286 -7.04 32.00 1.37
CA VAL A 286 -7.75 31.42 0.22
C VAL A 286 -6.77 31.02 -0.87
N ALA A 287 -5.78 31.88 -1.18
CA ALA A 287 -4.73 31.56 -2.15
C ALA A 287 -3.91 30.33 -1.73
N THR A 288 -3.58 30.22 -0.44
CA THR A 288 -2.85 29.06 0.11
C THR A 288 -3.69 27.79 0.03
N ALA A 289 -4.97 27.87 0.38
CA ALA A 289 -5.88 26.74 0.28
C ALA A 289 -6.07 26.28 -1.18
N LEU A 290 -6.14 27.21 -2.13
CA LEU A 290 -6.18 26.89 -3.56
C LEU A 290 -4.90 26.19 -4.01
N GLY A 291 -3.71 26.72 -3.68
CA GLY A 291 -2.44 26.09 -4.02
C GLY A 291 -2.35 24.65 -3.49
N ARG A 292 -2.74 24.45 -2.23
CA ARG A 292 -2.85 23.10 -1.64
C ARG A 292 -3.76 22.19 -2.45
N THR A 293 -4.94 22.68 -2.82
CA THR A 293 -5.95 21.89 -3.55
C THR A 293 -5.45 21.48 -4.94
N LEU A 294 -4.79 22.40 -5.64
CA LEU A 294 -4.24 22.13 -6.97
C LEU A 294 -3.13 21.08 -6.92
N GLU A 295 -2.17 21.21 -5.99
CA GLU A 295 -1.09 20.24 -5.87
C GLU A 295 -1.58 18.87 -5.38
N THR A 296 -2.57 18.84 -4.48
CA THR A 296 -3.23 17.58 -4.09
C THR A 296 -3.94 16.92 -5.29
N ALA A 297 -4.63 17.69 -6.14
CA ALA A 297 -5.26 17.15 -7.33
C ALA A 297 -4.23 16.57 -8.32
N VAL A 298 -3.06 17.21 -8.45
CA VAL A 298 -1.94 16.69 -9.25
C VAL A 298 -1.42 15.38 -8.66
N ALA A 299 -1.23 15.30 -7.34
CA ALA A 299 -0.82 14.06 -6.66
C ALA A 299 -1.83 12.92 -6.88
N ASP A 300 -3.12 13.19 -6.75
CA ASP A 300 -4.19 12.22 -7.01
C ASP A 300 -4.17 11.71 -8.45
N ALA A 301 -3.95 12.59 -9.43
CA ALA A 301 -3.85 12.23 -10.84
C ALA A 301 -2.64 11.31 -11.12
N TYR A 302 -1.48 11.61 -10.53
CA TYR A 302 -0.31 10.74 -10.65
C TYR A 302 -0.52 9.37 -9.99
N ALA A 303 -1.12 9.32 -8.80
CA ALA A 303 -1.44 8.05 -8.14
C ALA A 303 -2.40 7.21 -9.01
N ASN A 304 -3.43 7.83 -9.59
CA ASN A 304 -4.33 7.14 -10.52
C ASN A 304 -3.58 6.62 -11.77
N ALA A 305 -2.69 7.42 -12.35
CA ALA A 305 -1.89 7.00 -13.49
C ALA A 305 -0.98 5.81 -13.15
N VAL A 306 -0.43 5.73 -11.94
CA VAL A 306 0.35 4.55 -11.47
C VAL A 306 -0.47 3.26 -11.54
N ALA A 307 -1.76 3.30 -11.18
CA ALA A 307 -2.63 2.12 -11.25
C ALA A 307 -2.88 1.65 -12.69
N GLN A 308 -2.90 2.57 -13.65
CA GLN A 308 -3.22 2.27 -15.05
C GLN A 308 -1.99 1.90 -15.88
N ALA A 309 -0.81 2.42 -15.52
CA ALA A 309 0.42 2.07 -16.22
C ALA A 309 0.80 0.61 -15.95
N GLY A 310 1.32 -0.06 -16.99
CA GLY A 310 1.87 -1.41 -16.88
C GLY A 310 3.11 -1.46 -15.99
N ALA A 311 3.45 -2.66 -15.52
CA ALA A 311 4.66 -2.90 -14.75
C ALA A 311 5.91 -2.49 -15.57
N GLY A 312 6.88 -1.83 -14.93
CA GLY A 312 8.08 -1.28 -15.55
C GLY A 312 7.94 0.15 -16.12
N ASN A 313 6.73 0.70 -16.15
CA ASN A 313 6.43 2.00 -16.78
C ASN A 313 5.94 3.06 -15.77
N ARG A 314 6.18 2.89 -14.46
CA ARG A 314 5.58 3.74 -13.42
C ARG A 314 6.54 4.72 -12.78
N THR A 315 7.85 4.52 -12.94
CA THR A 315 8.90 5.36 -12.31
C THR A 315 8.64 6.86 -12.44
N ALA A 316 8.34 7.39 -13.64
CA ALA A 316 8.07 8.81 -13.84
C ALA A 316 6.77 9.29 -13.16
N LEU A 317 5.76 8.41 -13.07
CA LEU A 317 4.47 8.71 -12.45
C LEU A 317 4.59 8.74 -10.92
N VAL A 318 5.35 7.80 -10.35
CA VAL A 318 5.64 7.77 -8.91
C VAL A 318 6.47 8.98 -8.49
N GLU A 319 7.44 9.42 -9.31
CA GLU A 319 8.16 10.66 -9.07
C GLU A 319 7.24 11.90 -9.15
N GLY A 320 6.29 11.91 -10.09
CA GLY A 320 5.26 12.95 -10.17
C GLY A 320 4.40 13.01 -8.89
N LEU A 321 3.95 11.86 -8.38
CA LEU A 321 3.23 11.76 -7.12
C LEU A 321 4.04 12.31 -5.94
N ARG A 322 5.30 11.89 -5.82
CA ARG A 322 6.21 12.36 -4.75
C ARG A 322 6.41 13.87 -4.80
N ARG A 323 6.69 14.41 -5.98
CA ARG A 323 6.89 15.85 -6.18
C ARG A 323 5.64 16.65 -5.83
N ALA A 324 4.48 16.26 -6.35
CA ALA A 324 3.22 16.94 -6.07
C ALA A 324 2.84 16.90 -4.59
N THR A 325 3.19 15.81 -3.88
CA THR A 325 2.99 15.71 -2.42
C THR A 325 3.87 16.71 -1.67
N VAL A 326 5.15 16.84 -2.05
CA VAL A 326 6.05 17.85 -1.48
C VAL A 326 5.58 19.27 -1.80
N ASP A 327 5.16 19.52 -3.03
CA ASP A 327 4.66 20.82 -3.46
C ASP A 327 3.37 21.19 -2.68
N ALA A 328 2.47 20.22 -2.45
CA ALA A 328 1.29 20.43 -1.61
C ALA A 328 1.66 20.81 -0.16
N ALA A 329 2.70 20.20 0.41
CA ALA A 329 3.20 20.53 1.75
C ALA A 329 3.77 21.96 1.83
N VAL A 330 4.42 22.45 0.76
CA VAL A 330 4.84 23.87 0.65
C VAL A 330 3.64 24.82 0.75
N TRP A 331 2.48 24.39 0.25
CA TRP A 331 1.20 25.11 0.38
C TRP A 331 0.41 24.74 1.66
N GLY A 332 1.09 24.12 2.63
CA GLY A 332 0.55 23.82 3.94
C GLY A 332 -0.43 22.64 3.95
N ALA A 333 -0.31 21.68 3.03
CA ALA A 333 -0.89 20.36 3.23
C ALA A 333 -0.27 19.73 4.48
N THR A 334 -1.08 19.04 5.28
CA THR A 334 -0.58 18.22 6.36
C THR A 334 -0.13 16.87 5.81
N PRO A 335 0.92 16.26 6.39
CA PRO A 335 1.30 14.89 6.07
C PRO A 335 0.13 13.92 6.22
N VAL A 336 0.03 12.94 5.33
CA VAL A 336 -1.01 11.91 5.35
C VAL A 336 -0.40 10.53 5.14
N PRO A 337 -1.05 9.45 5.65
CA PRO A 337 -0.57 8.09 5.46
C PRO A 337 -0.66 7.64 4.00
N PHE A 338 -1.60 8.18 3.22
CA PHE A 338 -1.82 7.76 1.84
C PHE A 338 -1.92 8.93 0.84
N PRO A 339 -0.80 9.60 0.52
CA PRO A 339 -0.76 10.63 -0.52
C PRO A 339 -1.29 10.11 -1.86
N GLY A 340 -2.17 10.86 -2.53
CA GLY A 340 -2.77 10.46 -3.81
C GLY A 340 -3.95 9.47 -3.71
N LEU A 341 -4.39 9.12 -2.49
CA LEU A 341 -5.48 8.18 -2.22
C LEU A 341 -6.56 8.81 -1.30
N PRO A 342 -7.30 9.83 -1.76
CA PRO A 342 -8.31 10.52 -0.95
C PRO A 342 -9.41 9.58 -0.42
N GLU A 343 -9.68 8.48 -1.12
CA GLU A 343 -10.61 7.43 -0.69
C GLU A 343 -10.17 6.71 0.61
N ARG A 344 -8.87 6.75 0.94
CA ARG A 344 -8.33 6.14 2.17
C ARG A 344 -8.23 7.11 3.33
N ALA A 345 -8.30 8.43 3.08
CA ALA A 345 -8.36 9.45 4.13
C ALA A 345 -9.72 9.46 4.86
N GLN A 346 -10.76 8.83 4.29
CA GLN A 346 -12.14 8.85 4.81
C GLN A 346 -12.55 7.56 5.52
N GLN A 347 -11.66 6.55 5.62
CA GLN A 347 -12.00 5.32 6.33
C GLN A 347 -11.91 5.55 7.84
N PRO A 348 -13.01 5.39 8.60
CA PRO A 348 -12.92 5.43 10.06
C PRO A 348 -12.05 4.26 10.53
N THR A 349 -11.11 4.55 11.42
CA THR A 349 -10.42 3.52 12.22
C THR A 349 -11.49 2.72 12.97
N GLY A 350 -11.75 1.49 12.50
CA GLY A 350 -12.70 0.56 13.08
C GLY A 350 -12.18 -0.09 14.34
#